data_AF-A0A662FTV3-F1
#
_entry.id   AF-A0A662FTV3-F1
#
_cell.length_a   1.000
_cell.length_b   1.000
_cell.length_c   1.000
_cell.angle_alpha   90.00
_cell.angle_beta   90.00
_cell.angle_gamma   90.00
#
_symmetry.space_group_name_H-M   'P 1'
#
loop_
_entity.id
_entity.type
_entity.pdbx_description
1 polymer ?
#
loop_
_entity_poly.entity_id
_entity_poly.type
_entity_poly.pdbx_seq_one_letter_code
_entity_poly.pdbx_strand_id
1 'polypeptide(L)' 'MLKLKGYSKPVDVRRVISYVEEFRMQLGEGDLGLVRGMLEEVCLKNGEVFHQIVLSYFPKIYHEQVLKPLTH' A
#
# COMPACT_ATOMS: atom_id res chain seq x y z
N MET A 1 11.22 5.89 0.83
CA MET A 1 11.40 4.75 1.75
C MET A 1 10.10 4.54 2.53
N LEU A 2 9.45 3.37 2.39
CA LEU A 2 8.21 3.06 3.11
C LEU A 2 8.51 2.69 4.56
N LYS A 3 7.81 3.31 5.52
CA LYS A 3 7.91 2.97 6.95
C LYS A 3 6.59 2.35 7.41
N LEU A 4 6.65 1.09 7.83
CA LEU A 4 5.49 0.36 8.31
C LEU A 4 5.34 0.53 9.82
N LYS A 5 4.10 0.68 10.28
CA LYS A 5 3.74 0.69 11.70
C LYS A 5 2.73 -0.42 11.97
N GLY A 6 2.82 -1.06 13.14
CA GLY A 6 1.87 -2.10 13.57
C GLY A 6 2.21 -3.53 13.13
N TYR A 7 3.40 -3.78 12.58
CA TYR A 7 3.90 -5.12 12.26
C TYR A 7 5.11 -5.47 13.12
N SER A 8 5.16 -6.71 13.60
CA SER A 8 6.22 -7.21 14.51
C SER A 8 7.43 -7.77 13.79
N LYS A 9 7.30 -8.11 12.51
CA LYS A 9 8.39 -8.65 11.68
C LYS A 9 8.77 -7.65 10.59
N PRO A 10 10.06 -7.56 10.21
CA PRO A 10 10.45 -6.82 9.03
C PRO A 10 9.80 -7.45 7.80
N VAL A 11 9.14 -6.64 7.00
CA VAL A 11 8.47 -7.03 5.75
C VAL A 11 8.99 -6.14 4.62
N ASP A 12 9.39 -6.78 3.52
CA ASP A 12 9.89 -6.11 2.32
C ASP A 12 8.71 -5.57 1.49
N VAL A 13 8.21 -4.38 1.87
CA VAL A 13 7.16 -3.71 1.11
C VAL A 13 7.78 -2.86 0.01
N ARG A 14 7.50 -3.22 -1.24
CA ARG A 14 8.12 -2.59 -2.41
C ARG A 14 7.27 -1.55 -3.10
N ARG A 15 5.94 -1.63 -2.96
CA ARG A 15 5.01 -0.75 -3.68
C ARG A 15 3.63 -0.67 -3.04
N VAL A 16 2.88 0.32 -3.49
CA VAL A 16 1.44 0.47 -3.25
C VAL A 16 0.72 0.27 -4.59
N ILE A 17 -0.34 -0.53 -4.62
CA ILE A 17 -1.19 -0.77 -5.80
C ILE A 17 -2.62 -0.41 -5.45
N SER A 18 -3.28 0.36 -6.32
CA SER A 18 -4.72 0.62 -6.21
C SER A 18 -5.49 -0.04 -7.33
N TYR A 19 -6.44 -0.89 -6.97
CA TYR A 19 -7.45 -1.45 -7.87
C TYR A 19 -8.73 -0.60 -7.91
N VAL A 20 -8.83 0.44 -7.08
CA VAL A 20 -9.97 1.36 -7.06
C VAL A 20 -9.56 2.73 -7.61
N GLU A 21 -10.47 3.37 -8.33
CA GLU A 21 -10.20 4.60 -9.09
C GLU A 21 -10.00 5.81 -8.16
N GLU A 22 -10.69 5.83 -7.02
CA GLU A 22 -10.80 6.96 -6.09
C GLU A 22 -9.44 7.36 -5.49
N PHE A 23 -8.49 6.42 -5.40
CA PHE A 23 -7.14 6.68 -4.89
C PHE A 23 -6.13 7.03 -5.98
N ARG A 24 -6.45 6.89 -7.27
CA ARG A 24 -5.48 7.17 -8.33
C ARG A 24 -5.16 8.67 -8.37
N MET A 25 -3.90 8.98 -8.71
CA MET A 25 -3.37 10.34 -8.81
C MET A 25 -3.38 11.18 -7.53
N GLN A 26 -3.68 10.61 -6.36
CA GLN A 26 -3.58 11.36 -5.10
C GLN A 26 -2.14 11.58 -4.62
N LEU A 27 -1.18 10.81 -5.16
CA LEU A 27 0.26 11.00 -4.99
C LEU A 27 0.95 10.92 -6.35
N GLY A 28 1.83 11.87 -6.62
CA GLY A 28 2.76 11.87 -7.74
C GLY A 28 4.14 11.32 -7.35
N GLU A 29 5.02 11.25 -8.33
CA GLU A 29 6.42 10.93 -8.10
C GLU A 29 7.10 12.01 -7.25
N GLY A 30 7.80 11.60 -6.20
CA GLY A 30 8.45 12.51 -5.25
C GLY A 30 7.58 12.94 -4.07
N ASP A 31 6.26 12.70 -4.14
CA ASP A 31 5.36 13.06 -3.03
C ASP A 31 5.58 12.17 -1.80
N LEU A 32 5.42 12.79 -0.64
CA LEU A 32 5.31 12.09 0.64
C LEU A 32 3.84 11.93 0.99
N GLY A 33 3.45 10.74 1.43
CA GLY A 33 2.08 10.45 1.81
C GLY A 33 1.95 9.38 2.88
N LEU A 34 0.75 9.29 3.43
CA LEU A 34 0.31 8.21 4.31
C LEU A 34 -0.57 7.26 3.52
N VAL A 35 -0.35 5.96 3.76
CA VAL A 35 -1.14 4.89 3.15
C VAL A 35 -1.55 3.88 4.22
N ARG A 36 -2.82 3.47 4.19
CA ARG A 36 -3.37 2.33 4.94
C ARG A 36 -4.12 1.44 3.96
N GLY A 37 -3.70 0.19 3.87
CA GLY A 37 -4.30 -0.82 2.99
C GLY A 37 -3.97 -2.22 3.49
N MET A 38 -4.30 -3.23 2.68
CA MET A 38 -3.92 -4.61 2.99
C MET A 38 -2.45 -4.83 2.71
N LEU A 39 -1.79 -5.57 3.58
CA LEU A 39 -0.49 -6.14 3.28
C LEU A 39 -0.71 -7.45 2.49
N GLU A 40 -0.29 -7.47 1.24
CA GLU A 40 -0.37 -8.63 0.36
C GLU A 40 1.03 -9.20 0.12
N GLU A 41 1.17 -10.51 0.23
CA GLU A 41 2.38 -11.26 -0.16
C GLU A 41 2.31 -11.59 -1.66
N VAL A 42 3.35 -11.22 -2.40
CA VAL A 42 3.48 -11.46 -3.83
C VAL A 42 4.54 -12.53 -4.05
N CYS A 43 4.12 -13.67 -4.61
CA CYS A 43 4.98 -14.79 -4.96
C CYS A 43 5.20 -14.81 -6.48
N LEU A 44 6.44 -14.55 -6.91
CA LEU A 44 6.82 -14.58 -8.31
C LEU A 44 7.23 -15.99 -8.75
N LYS A 45 7.09 -16.28 -10.05
CA LYS A 45 7.44 -17.60 -10.63
C LYS A 45 8.92 -17.96 -10.49
N ASN A 46 9.80 -16.97 -10.34
CA ASN A 46 11.23 -17.15 -10.10
C ASN A 46 11.56 -17.48 -8.63
N GLY A 47 10.55 -17.64 -7.76
CA GLY A 47 10.74 -17.94 -6.34
C GLY A 47 10.94 -16.71 -5.45
N GLU A 48 10.96 -15.51 -6.02
CA GLU A 48 11.04 -14.28 -5.25
C GLU A 48 9.72 -13.96 -4.54
N VAL A 49 9.82 -13.55 -3.27
CA VAL A 49 8.68 -13.17 -2.43
C VAL A 49 8.91 -11.76 -1.88
N PHE A 50 7.89 -10.91 -2.01
CA PHE A 50 7.88 -9.56 -1.44
C PHE A 50 6.47 -9.16 -1.04
N HIS A 51 6.31 -8.00 -0.43
CA HIS A 51 5.00 -7.48 -0.02
C HIS A 51 4.63 -6.20 -0.76
N GLN A 52 3.32 -5.98 -0.89
CA GLN A 52 2.77 -4.73 -1.38
C GLN A 52 1.60 -4.27 -0.51
N ILE A 53 1.32 -2.97 -0.52
CA ILE A 53 0.11 -2.43 0.08
C ILE A 53 -0.96 -2.34 -1.01
N VAL A 54 -2.09 -2.99 -0.79
CA VAL A 54 -3.20 -3.02 -1.75
C VAL A 54 -4.36 -2.16 -1.26
N LEU A 55 -4.85 -1.29 -2.15
CA LEU A 55 -6.11 -0.56 -2.04
C LEU A 55 -7.12 -1.21 -3.00
N SER A 56 -8.20 -1.76 -2.45
CA SER A 56 -9.17 -2.59 -3.20
C SER A 56 -10.55 -2.57 -2.55
N TYR A 57 -11.61 -2.94 -3.28
CA TYR A 57 -12.98 -3.07 -2.78
C TYR A 57 -13.16 -4.31 -1.87
N PHE A 58 -12.42 -4.38 -0.76
CA PHE A 58 -12.58 -5.45 0.22
C PHE A 58 -13.66 -5.05 1.25
N PRO A 59 -14.80 -5.77 1.33
CA PRO A 59 -16.00 -5.29 2.05
C PRO A 59 -15.78 -4.86 3.50
N LYS A 60 -14.89 -5.54 4.23
CA LYS A 60 -14.66 -5.26 5.66
C LYS A 60 -13.77 -4.06 5.94
N ILE A 61 -12.87 -3.71 5.03
CA ILE A 61 -11.79 -2.74 5.29
C ILE A 61 -11.76 -1.60 4.28
N TYR A 62 -12.60 -1.63 3.24
CA TYR A 62 -12.62 -0.63 2.18
C TYR A 62 -12.71 0.79 2.74
N HIS A 63 -13.62 1.00 3.70
CA HIS A 63 -13.85 2.30 4.35
C HIS A 63 -12.73 2.73 5.30
N GLU A 64 -11.81 1.83 5.67
CA GLU A 64 -10.65 2.14 6.51
C GLU A 64 -9.39 2.46 5.71
N GLN A 65 -9.44 2.28 4.38
CA GLN A 65 -8.29 2.53 3.51
C GLN A 65 -8.01 4.03 3.41
N VAL A 66 -6.72 4.36 3.36
CA VAL A 66 -6.24 5.75 3.29
C VAL A 66 -5.15 5.82 2.23
N LEU A 67 -5.24 6.85 1.39
CA LEU A 67 -4.12 7.41 0.65
C LEU A 67 -4.22 8.93 0.83
N LYS A 68 -3.18 9.56 1.37
CA LYS A 68 -3.19 11.01 1.57
C LYS A 68 -1.79 11.59 1.38
N PRO A 69 -1.63 12.69 0.62
CA PRO A 69 -0.39 13.45 0.66
C PRO A 69 -0.17 14.04 2.06
N LEU A 70 1.10 14.17 2.45
CA LEU A 70 1.53 14.81 3.70
C LEU A 70 1.69 16.33 3.55
N THR A 71 1.34 16.90 2.40
CA THR A 71 1.31 18.34 2.18
C THR A 71 0.12 18.98 2.88
N HIS A 72 0.33 20.18 3.41
CA HIS A 72 -0.72 21.07 3.93
C HIS A 72 -1.69 21.52 2.84
#